data_AF-A0A847DIM2-F1
#
_entry.id   AF-A0A847DIM2-F1
#
_cell.length_a   1.000
_cell.length_b   1.000
_cell.length_c   1.000
_cell.angle_alpha   90.00
_cell.angle_beta   90.00
_cell.angle_gamma   90.00
#
_symmetry.space_group_name_H-M   'P 1'
#
loop_
_entity.id
_entity.type
_entity.pdbx_description
1 polymer ?
#
loop_
_entity_poly.entity_id
_entity_poly.type
_entity_poly.pdbx_seq_one_letter_code
_entity_poly.pdbx_strand_id
1 'polypeptide(L)'
;MKFEEAIYNCVKILKDYDYNISGTDRIWDLIFPDNKSQWHHLKVVYYNKIYYLYHIDGNNCPLEVSPGKGVQVTDSFGGSSYKDGSDDPSRVWGPIVTSAVSWLKKVKKNWIKANRQVQEQYPLNRRYGVVQNSLIKASFSDFYKLDKDLGKTDSRRFIRLVEEGYFHKDKNFIRENMTAKEYFDYCRIAYIAGKRKDDHVDVNLSGREMYKRYADGRHEGLLDINEDSYQEFADWIDGKHAKKTSDGHPWEIKRGGNTTHIDLSVFRPHFSRKEGFVIELRGGSLGRLKETIKMFLAIYDASLPISISDPEGIRMRLLAQDNIGIIPCYESLHRANQYFKEDKHVYDVIYYDDLGIYKRRITPFISWEPLPLLKPID
;
A
#
# COMPACT_ATOMS: atom_id res chain seq x y z
N MET A 1 28.51 -24.95 21.55
CA MET A 1 28.79 -23.59 21.06
C MET A 1 27.90 -22.65 21.86
N LYS A 2 28.44 -21.61 22.48
CA LYS A 2 27.62 -20.62 23.19
C LYS A 2 26.73 -19.90 22.17
N PHE A 3 25.53 -19.48 22.56
CA PHE A 3 24.56 -18.84 21.67
C PHE A 3 25.17 -17.68 20.85
N GLU A 4 25.89 -16.78 21.52
CA GLU A 4 26.55 -15.63 20.88
C GLU A 4 27.61 -16.06 19.85
N GLU A 5 28.39 -17.11 20.16
CA GLU A 5 29.39 -17.64 19.23
C GLU A 5 28.75 -18.15 17.94
N ALA A 6 27.56 -18.77 18.04
CA ALA A 6 26.81 -19.25 16.87
C ALA A 6 26.30 -18.09 16.01
N ILE A 7 25.80 -17.03 16.65
CA ILE A 7 25.36 -15.80 15.97
C ILE A 7 26.55 -15.12 15.27
N TYR A 8 27.66 -14.91 15.98
CA TYR A 8 28.87 -14.32 15.41
C TYR A 8 29.42 -15.12 14.25
N ASN A 9 29.42 -16.45 14.37
CA ASN A 9 29.83 -17.32 13.28
C ASN A 9 28.90 -17.19 12.07
N CYS A 10 27.58 -17.09 12.27
CA CYS A 10 26.61 -16.86 11.20
C CYS A 10 26.89 -15.55 10.45
N VAL A 11 26.96 -14.42 11.15
CA VAL A 11 27.24 -13.12 10.50
C VAL A 11 28.63 -13.04 9.88
N LYS A 12 29.61 -13.79 10.41
CA LYS A 12 30.94 -13.90 9.80
C LYS A 12 30.86 -14.63 8.47
N ILE A 13 30.18 -15.79 8.41
CA ILE A 13 30.03 -16.58 7.18
C ILE A 13 29.20 -15.82 6.14
N LEU A 14 28.17 -15.08 6.55
CA LEU A 14 27.32 -14.30 5.64
C LEU A 14 28.08 -13.31 4.76
N LYS A 15 29.22 -12.80 5.24
CA LYS A 15 30.08 -11.88 4.46
C LYS A 15 30.66 -12.50 3.20
N ASP A 16 30.71 -13.84 3.12
CA ASP A 16 31.15 -14.58 1.93
C ASP A 16 30.03 -14.73 0.89
N TYR A 17 28.89 -14.06 1.03
CA TYR A 17 27.73 -14.18 0.14
C TYR A 17 27.25 -12.83 -0.35
N ASP A 18 26.73 -12.81 -1.57
CA ASP A 18 26.11 -11.66 -2.21
C ASP A 18 24.96 -11.13 -1.35
N TYR A 19 24.76 -9.82 -1.43
CA TYR A 19 23.75 -9.07 -0.71
C TYR A 19 23.08 -8.04 -1.63
N ASN A 20 21.86 -7.66 -1.27
CA ASN A 20 21.18 -6.53 -1.86
C ASN A 20 21.58 -5.24 -1.15
N ILE A 21 21.54 -4.12 -1.87
CA ILE A 21 21.75 -2.77 -1.32
C ILE A 21 20.42 -2.02 -1.34
N SER A 22 20.01 -1.48 -0.19
CA SER A 22 18.87 -0.56 -0.08
C SER A 22 19.34 0.70 0.65
N GLY A 23 19.44 1.81 -0.08
CA GLY A 23 20.11 3.01 0.43
C GLY A 23 21.58 2.72 0.74
N THR A 24 21.97 2.80 2.01
CA THR A 24 23.33 2.46 2.49
C THR A 24 23.46 1.05 3.07
N ASP A 25 22.35 0.32 3.16
CA ASP A 25 22.25 -0.87 3.99
C ASP A 25 22.52 -2.12 3.16
N ARG A 26 23.29 -3.05 3.73
CA ARG A 26 23.52 -4.37 3.11
C ARG A 26 22.51 -5.35 3.67
N ILE A 27 21.81 -6.04 2.78
CA ILE A 27 20.70 -6.93 3.13
C ILE A 27 20.96 -8.33 2.57
N TRP A 28 20.98 -9.32 3.46
CA TRP A 28 20.95 -10.73 3.10
C TRP A 28 19.56 -11.30 3.38
N ASP A 29 18.94 -11.89 2.37
CA ASP A 29 17.69 -12.62 2.48
C ASP A 29 17.95 -14.12 2.34
N LEU A 30 17.74 -14.87 3.41
CA LEU A 30 18.00 -16.30 3.47
C LEU A 30 16.68 -17.05 3.63
N ILE A 31 16.38 -17.90 2.65
CA ILE A 31 15.28 -18.86 2.72
C ILE A 31 15.89 -20.25 2.80
N PHE A 32 15.57 -20.99 3.86
CA PHE A 32 16.16 -22.31 4.09
C PHE A 32 15.25 -23.24 4.89
N PRO A 33 15.32 -24.57 4.66
CA PRO A 33 14.71 -25.55 5.52
C PRO A 33 15.62 -25.90 6.70
N ASP A 34 15.02 -26.17 7.86
CA ASP A 34 15.71 -26.79 8.99
C ASP A 34 15.81 -28.32 8.83
N ASN A 35 16.37 -28.98 9.85
CA ASN A 35 16.53 -30.43 9.87
C ASN A 35 15.19 -31.21 9.94
N LYS A 36 14.08 -30.55 10.28
CA LYS A 36 12.73 -31.09 10.28
C LYS A 36 11.95 -30.72 9.01
N SER A 37 12.63 -30.15 8.01
CA SER A 37 12.02 -29.65 6.77
C SER A 37 11.02 -28.49 6.98
N GLN A 38 11.09 -27.79 8.12
CA GLN A 38 10.36 -26.54 8.28
C GLN A 38 11.15 -25.40 7.63
N TRP A 39 10.45 -24.54 6.88
CA TRP A 39 11.06 -23.41 6.21
C TRP A 39 11.19 -22.21 7.15
N HIS A 40 12.26 -21.45 6.95
CA HIS A 40 12.57 -20.20 7.67
C HIS A 40 12.99 -19.14 6.65
N HIS A 41 12.54 -17.90 6.84
CA HIS A 41 12.98 -16.71 6.11
C HIS A 41 13.68 -15.77 7.10
N LEU A 42 15.00 -15.76 7.03
CA LEU A 42 15.86 -14.90 7.82
C LEU A 42 16.33 -13.71 6.98
N LYS A 43 16.06 -12.50 7.44
CA LYS A 43 16.62 -11.27 6.87
C LYS A 43 17.69 -10.72 7.78
N VAL A 44 18.86 -10.41 7.23
CA VAL A 44 19.97 -9.80 7.97
C VAL A 44 20.30 -8.46 7.35
N VAL A 45 20.23 -7.40 8.14
CA VAL A 45 20.53 -6.02 7.72
C VAL A 45 21.79 -5.55 8.42
N TYR A 46 22.78 -5.09 7.68
CA TYR A 46 23.97 -4.45 8.23
C TYR A 46 23.89 -2.94 8.06
N TYR A 47 23.79 -2.24 9.18
CA TYR A 47 23.69 -0.78 9.27
C TYR A 47 24.54 -0.25 10.42
N ASN A 48 25.30 0.83 10.18
CA ASN A 48 26.14 1.49 11.18
C ASN A 48 27.01 0.53 12.03
N LYS A 49 27.67 -0.45 11.38
CA LYS A 49 28.52 -1.47 12.02
C LYS A 49 27.78 -2.49 12.91
N ILE A 50 26.45 -2.51 12.85
CA ILE A 50 25.58 -3.40 13.61
C ILE A 50 24.83 -4.31 12.63
N TYR A 51 24.63 -5.58 13.00
CA TYR A 51 23.77 -6.50 12.26
C TYR A 51 22.44 -6.63 12.98
N TYR A 52 21.35 -6.51 12.23
CA TYR A 52 20.00 -6.77 12.69
C TYR A 52 19.46 -8.02 12.01
N LEU A 53 19.04 -9.01 12.81
CA LEU A 53 18.47 -10.26 12.30
C LEU A 53 16.96 -10.27 12.56
N TYR A 54 16.19 -10.52 11.51
CA TYR A 54 14.74 -10.61 11.54
C TYR A 54 14.28 -11.99 11.07
N HIS A 55 13.46 -12.66 11.86
CA HIS A 55 12.78 -13.88 11.44
C HIS A 55 11.44 -13.48 10.80
N ILE A 56 11.43 -13.37 9.47
CA ILE A 56 10.34 -12.73 8.72
C ILE A 56 9.04 -13.52 8.81
N ASP A 57 9.12 -14.84 8.78
CA ASP A 57 7.97 -15.76 8.83
C ASP A 57 7.73 -16.36 10.22
N GLY A 58 8.23 -15.73 11.27
CA GLY A 58 8.00 -16.12 12.66
C GLY A 58 7.81 -14.94 13.61
N ASN A 59 7.41 -15.23 14.84
CA ASN A 59 7.05 -14.22 15.84
C ASN A 59 8.22 -13.83 16.78
N ASN A 60 9.46 -13.98 16.31
CA ASN A 60 10.63 -13.77 17.16
C ASN A 60 10.99 -12.28 17.20
N CYS A 61 11.35 -11.76 18.38
CA CYS A 61 11.97 -10.44 18.46
C CYS A 61 13.26 -10.40 17.63
N PRO A 62 13.54 -9.28 16.95
CA PRO A 62 14.78 -9.11 16.22
C PRO A 62 16.00 -9.20 17.15
N LEU A 63 17.13 -9.60 16.59
CA LEU A 63 18.42 -9.53 17.28
C LEU A 63 19.24 -8.37 16.75
N GLU A 64 19.80 -7.60 17.67
CA GLU A 64 20.92 -6.70 17.42
C GLU A 64 22.24 -7.40 17.75
N VAL A 65 23.15 -7.40 16.80
CA VAL A 65 24.44 -8.07 16.91
C VAL A 65 25.54 -7.07 16.63
N SER A 66 26.27 -6.74 17.69
CA SER A 66 27.49 -5.93 17.62
C SER A 66 28.69 -6.87 17.72
N PRO A 67 29.39 -7.18 16.61
CA PRO A 67 30.49 -8.14 16.63
C PRO A 67 31.55 -7.75 17.67
N GLY A 68 31.81 -8.66 18.62
CA GLY A 68 32.78 -8.45 19.71
C GLY A 68 32.27 -7.63 20.90
N LYS A 69 31.02 -7.15 20.90
CA LYS A 69 30.42 -6.44 22.05
C LYS A 69 29.28 -7.21 22.71
N GLY A 70 28.39 -7.85 21.94
CA GLY A 70 27.26 -8.59 22.49
C GLY A 70 26.16 -8.88 21.45
N VAL A 71 25.23 -9.75 21.85
CA VAL A 71 23.95 -9.97 21.15
C VAL A 71 22.82 -9.52 22.06
N GLN A 72 21.91 -8.70 21.55
CA GLN A 72 20.78 -8.17 22.29
C GLN A 72 19.48 -8.45 21.54
N VAL A 73 18.40 -8.68 22.28
CA VAL A 73 17.05 -8.70 21.71
C VAL A 73 16.55 -7.27 21.68
N THR A 74 16.00 -6.85 20.55
CA THR A 74 15.41 -5.51 20.43
C THR A 74 13.89 -5.58 20.43
N ASP A 75 13.27 -4.51 20.91
CA ASP A 75 11.84 -4.32 20.73
C ASP A 75 11.54 -4.15 19.24
N SER A 76 10.58 -4.91 18.72
CA SER A 76 10.13 -4.72 17.35
C SER A 76 9.55 -3.32 17.19
N PHE A 77 10.21 -2.47 16.39
CA PHE A 77 9.62 -1.23 15.89
C PHE A 77 8.47 -1.57 14.94
N GLY A 78 7.27 -1.73 15.51
CA GLY A 78 6.03 -1.95 14.78
C GLY A 78 5.58 -3.42 14.74
N GLY A 79 4.46 -3.70 15.40
CA GLY A 79 3.50 -4.72 14.97
C GLY A 79 3.68 -6.17 15.44
N SER A 80 4.81 -6.57 16.03
CA SER A 80 4.89 -7.89 16.66
C SER A 80 4.38 -7.83 18.09
N SER A 81 3.28 -8.52 18.36
CA SER A 81 2.75 -8.78 19.69
C SER A 81 3.65 -9.78 20.43
N TYR A 82 4.93 -9.44 20.63
CA TYR A 82 5.73 -10.16 21.60
C TYR A 82 5.13 -9.83 22.97
N LYS A 83 4.41 -10.78 23.55
CA LYS A 83 4.06 -10.72 24.96
C LYS A 83 5.39 -10.79 25.70
N ASP A 84 5.68 -9.70 26.39
CA ASP A 84 6.77 -9.57 27.34
C ASP A 84 6.86 -10.85 28.20
N GLY A 85 8.00 -11.53 28.14
CA GLY A 85 8.33 -12.74 28.91
C GLY A 85 7.77 -14.08 28.41
N SER A 86 8.61 -14.94 27.83
CA SER A 86 8.57 -16.39 28.16
C SER A 86 9.73 -17.24 27.64
N ASP A 87 10.41 -16.87 26.55
CA ASP A 87 11.46 -17.75 25.98
C ASP A 87 12.86 -17.11 25.95
N ASP A 88 13.83 -17.86 26.48
CA ASP A 88 15.26 -17.61 26.36
C ASP A 88 15.64 -17.46 24.87
N PRO A 89 16.23 -16.32 24.44
CA PRO A 89 16.58 -16.07 23.05
C PRO A 89 17.44 -17.18 22.44
N SER A 90 18.25 -17.87 23.25
CA SER A 90 19.07 -18.98 22.79
C SER A 90 18.25 -20.21 22.36
N ARG A 91 17.09 -20.45 22.99
CA ARG A 91 16.18 -21.55 22.64
C ARG A 91 15.45 -21.29 21.32
N VAL A 92 15.11 -20.03 21.08
CA VAL A 92 14.36 -19.60 19.89
C VAL A 92 15.29 -19.45 18.69
N TRP A 93 16.35 -18.66 18.83
CA TRP A 93 17.25 -18.31 17.73
C TRP A 93 18.34 -19.36 17.49
N GLY A 94 18.76 -20.11 18.52
CA GLY A 94 19.82 -21.12 18.39
C GLY A 94 19.56 -22.15 17.28
N PRO A 95 18.39 -22.81 17.23
CA PRO A 95 18.06 -23.76 16.17
C PRO A 95 18.00 -23.14 14.77
N ILE A 96 17.44 -21.92 14.66
CA ILE A 96 17.30 -21.19 13.39
C ILE A 96 18.68 -20.84 12.83
N VAL A 97 19.55 -20.27 13.66
CA VAL A 97 20.90 -19.86 13.28
C VAL A 97 21.78 -21.06 12.95
N THR A 98 21.64 -22.15 13.69
CA THR A 98 22.34 -23.40 13.38
C THR A 98 21.92 -23.93 12.00
N SER A 99 20.62 -23.88 11.70
CA SER A 99 20.07 -24.28 10.40
C SER A 99 20.53 -23.34 9.28
N ALA A 100 20.57 -22.03 9.51
CA ALA A 100 21.09 -21.05 8.56
C ALA A 100 22.57 -21.29 8.23
N VAL A 101 23.42 -21.54 9.24
CA VAL A 101 24.85 -21.85 9.04
C VAL A 101 25.03 -23.16 8.26
N SER A 102 24.21 -24.18 8.56
CA SER A 102 24.21 -25.44 7.81
C SER A 102 23.82 -25.21 6.34
N TRP A 103 22.79 -24.40 6.11
CA TRP A 103 22.32 -24.05 4.78
C TRP A 103 23.38 -23.27 3.99
N LEU A 104 24.02 -22.28 4.60
CA LEU A 104 25.12 -21.53 3.99
C LEU A 104 26.22 -22.47 3.50
N LYS A 105 26.67 -23.43 4.33
CA LYS A 105 27.65 -24.44 3.89
C LYS A 105 27.18 -25.24 2.67
N LYS A 106 25.88 -25.58 2.60
CA LYS A 106 25.29 -26.26 1.44
C LYS A 106 25.30 -25.37 0.19
N VAL A 107 24.97 -24.09 0.34
CA VAL A 107 25.03 -23.08 -0.73
C VAL A 107 26.47 -22.91 -1.23
N LYS A 108 27.46 -22.79 -0.33
CA LYS A 108 28.89 -22.70 -0.72
C LYS A 108 29.35 -23.88 -1.58
N LYS A 109 28.84 -25.08 -1.31
CA LYS A 109 29.18 -26.28 -2.08
C LYS A 109 28.53 -26.29 -3.47
N ASN A 110 27.27 -25.88 -3.58
CA ASN A 110 26.54 -25.82 -4.85
C ASN A 110 25.33 -24.88 -4.74
N TRP A 111 25.56 -23.60 -5.02
CA TRP A 111 24.55 -22.57 -4.83
C TRP A 111 23.39 -22.71 -5.81
N ILE A 112 23.64 -23.16 -7.05
CA ILE A 112 22.58 -23.41 -8.05
C ILE A 112 21.59 -24.47 -7.55
N LYS A 113 22.09 -25.62 -7.08
CA LYS A 113 21.23 -26.71 -6.57
C LYS A 113 20.47 -26.28 -5.31
N ALA A 114 21.11 -25.52 -4.42
CA ALA A 114 20.48 -25.03 -3.20
C ALA A 114 19.34 -24.04 -3.52
N ASN A 115 19.58 -23.06 -4.38
CA ASN A 115 18.54 -22.09 -4.79
C ASN A 115 17.41 -22.76 -5.58
N ARG A 116 17.69 -23.75 -6.44
CA ARG A 116 16.66 -24.55 -7.10
C ARG A 116 15.74 -25.24 -6.10
N GLN A 117 16.30 -25.81 -5.02
CA GLN A 117 15.50 -26.42 -3.96
C GLN A 117 14.55 -25.40 -3.32
N VAL A 118 15.01 -24.17 -3.05
CA VAL A 118 14.16 -23.09 -2.52
C VAL A 118 13.01 -22.79 -3.48
N GLN A 119 13.31 -22.60 -4.77
CA GLN A 119 12.31 -22.30 -5.80
C GLN A 119 11.24 -23.40 -5.94
N GLU A 120 11.61 -24.67 -5.77
CA GLU A 120 10.70 -25.81 -5.91
C GLU A 120 9.89 -26.09 -4.63
N GLN A 121 10.47 -25.87 -3.45
CA GLN A 121 9.94 -26.42 -2.20
C GLN A 121 9.48 -25.38 -1.18
N TYR A 122 9.86 -24.10 -1.33
CA TYR A 122 9.39 -23.06 -0.40
C TYR A 122 7.86 -22.93 -0.46
N PRO A 123 7.11 -22.93 0.66
CA PRO A 123 5.65 -23.02 0.64
C PRO A 123 5.00 -21.87 -0.15
N LEU A 124 4.02 -22.19 -0.99
CA LEU A 124 3.34 -21.18 -1.83
C LEU A 124 2.62 -20.11 -1.01
N ASN A 125 2.10 -20.45 0.17
CA ASN A 125 1.49 -19.48 1.08
C ASN A 125 2.49 -18.55 1.78
N ARG A 126 3.78 -18.69 1.49
CA ARG A 126 4.84 -17.78 1.94
C ARG A 126 5.48 -17.00 0.79
N ARG A 127 4.87 -17.03 -0.40
CA ARG A 127 5.39 -16.36 -1.60
C ARG A 127 4.50 -15.18 -1.98
N TYR A 128 5.11 -14.20 -2.61
CA TYR A 128 4.40 -13.17 -3.35
C TYR A 128 4.09 -13.66 -4.75
N GLY A 129 2.93 -13.28 -5.28
CA GLY A 129 2.56 -13.54 -6.67
C GLY A 129 1.42 -12.65 -7.13
N VAL A 130 1.09 -12.73 -8.41
CA VAL A 130 -0.05 -12.00 -8.99
C VAL A 130 -0.93 -12.95 -9.80
N VAL A 131 -2.23 -12.68 -9.79
CA VAL A 131 -3.21 -13.40 -10.61
C VAL A 131 -4.25 -12.43 -11.15
N GLN A 132 -4.69 -12.66 -12.38
CA GLN A 132 -5.69 -11.82 -13.04
C GLN A 132 -6.99 -11.76 -12.25
N ASN A 133 -7.51 -10.55 -11.99
CA ASN A 133 -8.73 -10.35 -11.22
C ASN A 133 -9.95 -10.99 -11.92
N SER A 134 -9.98 -11.00 -13.25
CA SER A 134 -11.01 -11.70 -14.03
C SER A 134 -11.13 -13.20 -13.66
N LEU A 135 -10.01 -13.89 -13.43
CA LEU A 135 -10.01 -15.30 -13.01
C LEU A 135 -10.53 -15.49 -11.59
N ILE A 136 -10.18 -14.56 -10.68
CA ILE A 136 -10.72 -14.52 -9.31
C ILE A 136 -12.24 -14.29 -9.38
N LYS A 137 -12.71 -13.22 -10.03
CA LYS A 137 -14.16 -12.94 -10.14
C LYS A 137 -14.97 -14.08 -10.79
N ALA A 138 -14.36 -14.87 -11.67
CA ALA A 138 -14.98 -16.03 -12.32
C ALA A 138 -14.98 -17.30 -11.44
N SER A 139 -14.08 -17.38 -10.45
CA SER A 139 -13.97 -18.53 -9.55
C SER A 139 -14.69 -18.30 -8.22
N PHE A 140 -14.68 -17.07 -7.70
CA PHE A 140 -15.30 -16.68 -6.43
C PHE A 140 -16.59 -15.90 -6.71
N SER A 141 -17.74 -16.48 -6.38
CA SER A 141 -19.03 -15.78 -6.50
C SER A 141 -19.13 -14.57 -5.57
N ASP A 142 -18.57 -14.71 -4.38
CA ASP A 142 -18.77 -13.80 -3.23
C ASP A 142 -17.71 -12.70 -3.14
N PHE A 143 -16.67 -12.77 -3.99
CA PHE A 143 -15.67 -11.72 -4.05
C PHE A 143 -16.31 -10.40 -4.49
N TYR A 144 -15.92 -9.29 -3.86
CA TYR A 144 -16.50 -7.99 -4.12
C TYR A 144 -16.33 -7.57 -5.59
N LYS A 145 -17.40 -7.03 -6.18
CA LYS A 145 -17.46 -6.64 -7.59
C LYS A 145 -17.89 -5.18 -7.69
N LEU A 146 -16.90 -4.30 -7.85
CA LEU A 146 -17.10 -2.86 -7.99
C LEU A 146 -18.10 -2.51 -9.09
N ASP A 147 -18.04 -3.18 -10.24
CA ASP A 147 -18.94 -2.99 -11.38
C ASP A 147 -20.41 -3.30 -11.03
N LYS A 148 -20.64 -4.32 -10.21
CA LYS A 148 -21.97 -4.68 -9.73
C LYS A 148 -22.46 -3.69 -8.68
N ASP A 149 -21.58 -3.29 -7.77
CA ASP A 149 -21.92 -2.40 -6.66
C ASP A 149 -22.18 -0.96 -7.14
N LEU A 150 -21.38 -0.47 -8.09
CA LEU A 150 -21.57 0.82 -8.77
C LEU A 150 -22.78 0.78 -9.71
N GLY A 151 -22.97 -0.34 -10.41
CA GLY A 151 -24.02 -0.55 -11.39
C GLY A 151 -23.52 -0.36 -12.83
N LYS A 152 -24.19 -1.04 -13.78
CA LYS A 152 -23.77 -1.11 -15.19
C LYS A 152 -23.72 0.26 -15.87
N THR A 153 -24.68 1.13 -15.57
CA THR A 153 -24.78 2.46 -16.21
C THR A 153 -23.58 3.32 -15.83
N ASP A 154 -23.37 3.54 -14.54
CA ASP A 154 -22.27 4.39 -14.05
C ASP A 154 -20.90 3.80 -14.38
N SER A 155 -20.75 2.47 -14.32
CA SER A 155 -19.51 1.79 -14.75
C SER A 155 -19.18 2.11 -16.20
N ARG A 156 -20.14 1.96 -17.12
CA ARG A 156 -19.93 2.26 -18.55
C ARG A 156 -19.66 3.73 -18.80
N ARG A 157 -20.36 4.61 -18.09
CA ARG A 157 -20.15 6.08 -18.18
C ARG A 157 -18.71 6.42 -17.81
N PHE A 158 -18.22 5.90 -16.69
CA PHE A 158 -16.85 6.14 -16.24
C PHE A 158 -15.82 5.58 -17.22
N ILE A 159 -15.97 4.32 -17.64
CA ILE A 159 -15.06 3.67 -18.61
C ILE A 159 -14.98 4.50 -19.89
N ARG A 160 -16.12 4.97 -20.40
CA ARG A 160 -16.18 5.79 -21.62
C ARG A 160 -15.42 7.11 -21.46
N LEU A 161 -15.52 7.78 -20.31
CA LEU A 161 -14.77 9.02 -20.06
C LEU A 161 -13.26 8.80 -20.13
N VAL A 162 -12.78 7.68 -19.58
CA VAL A 162 -11.36 7.30 -19.69
C VAL A 162 -10.98 7.05 -21.15
N GLU A 163 -11.75 6.22 -21.87
CA GLU A 163 -11.46 5.85 -23.26
C GLU A 163 -11.55 7.01 -24.26
N GLU A 164 -12.40 8.02 -23.99
CA GLU A 164 -12.51 9.25 -24.79
C GLU A 164 -11.44 10.31 -24.43
N GLY A 165 -10.52 9.96 -23.53
CA GLY A 165 -9.42 10.81 -23.11
C GLY A 165 -9.87 12.05 -22.35
N TYR A 166 -10.96 11.97 -21.57
CA TYR A 166 -11.44 13.07 -20.75
C TYR A 166 -10.34 13.61 -19.82
N PHE A 167 -9.58 12.71 -19.18
CA PHE A 167 -8.53 13.02 -18.21
C PHE A 167 -7.21 13.50 -18.84
N HIS A 168 -7.12 13.59 -20.17
CA HIS A 168 -5.93 14.09 -20.89
C HIS A 168 -6.12 15.53 -21.41
N LYS A 169 -7.26 16.15 -21.13
CA LYS A 169 -7.61 17.48 -21.63
C LYS A 169 -7.73 18.44 -20.45
N ASP A 170 -6.70 19.24 -20.23
CA ASP A 170 -6.60 20.24 -19.15
C ASP A 170 -7.91 21.01 -18.90
N LYS A 171 -8.58 21.48 -19.95
CA LYS A 171 -9.87 22.21 -19.86
C LYS A 171 -10.99 21.47 -19.11
N ASN A 172 -10.88 20.14 -18.97
CA ASN A 172 -11.88 19.31 -18.32
C ASN A 172 -11.70 19.27 -16.79
N PHE A 173 -10.53 19.63 -16.26
CA PHE A 173 -10.23 19.53 -14.83
C PHE A 173 -9.44 20.71 -14.26
N ILE A 174 -8.95 21.60 -15.10
CA ILE A 174 -8.36 22.88 -14.72
C ILE A 174 -9.43 23.97 -14.78
N ARG A 175 -9.57 24.68 -13.67
CA ARG A 175 -10.37 25.90 -13.56
C ARG A 175 -9.44 27.10 -13.48
N GLU A 176 -9.68 28.16 -14.27
CA GLU A 176 -8.80 29.34 -14.30
C GLU A 176 -8.84 30.12 -12.98
N ASN A 177 -10.06 30.43 -12.51
CA ASN A 177 -10.31 31.17 -11.27
C ASN A 177 -11.17 30.33 -10.33
N MET A 178 -10.84 30.34 -9.05
CA MET A 178 -11.57 29.60 -8.03
C MET A 178 -11.70 30.40 -6.73
N THR A 179 -12.88 30.40 -6.12
CA THR A 179 -13.11 30.91 -4.76
C THR A 179 -13.36 29.79 -3.76
N ALA A 180 -13.28 30.06 -2.45
CA ALA A 180 -13.58 29.05 -1.44
C ALA A 180 -15.07 28.63 -1.50
N LYS A 181 -15.97 29.58 -1.81
CA LYS A 181 -17.39 29.30 -2.02
C LYS A 181 -17.58 28.26 -3.12
N GLU A 182 -16.89 28.42 -4.24
CA GLU A 182 -16.97 27.47 -5.35
C GLU A 182 -16.45 26.10 -4.92
N TYR A 183 -15.32 26.02 -4.19
CA TYR A 183 -14.84 24.75 -3.61
C TYR A 183 -15.90 24.09 -2.73
N PHE A 184 -16.58 24.85 -1.88
CA PHE A 184 -17.65 24.33 -1.05
C PHE A 184 -18.86 23.86 -1.87
N ASP A 185 -19.15 24.46 -3.02
CA ASP A 185 -20.17 23.98 -3.94
C ASP A 185 -19.81 22.60 -4.55
N TYR A 186 -18.53 22.34 -4.87
CA TYR A 186 -18.08 20.98 -5.21
C TYR A 186 -18.29 20.00 -4.05
N CYS A 187 -17.91 20.41 -2.83
CA CYS A 187 -18.10 19.59 -1.64
C CYS A 187 -19.57 19.20 -1.46
N ARG A 188 -20.50 20.14 -1.64
CA ARG A 188 -21.95 19.89 -1.56
C ARG A 188 -22.38 18.78 -2.51
N ILE A 189 -21.98 18.86 -3.78
CA ILE A 189 -22.31 17.85 -4.80
C ILE A 189 -21.74 16.49 -4.39
N ALA A 190 -20.49 16.45 -3.94
CA ALA A 190 -19.83 15.23 -3.49
C ALA A 190 -20.56 14.59 -2.29
N TYR A 191 -20.91 15.37 -1.26
CA TYR A 191 -21.61 14.85 -0.08
C TYR A 191 -22.97 14.23 -0.43
N ILE A 192 -23.74 14.89 -1.29
CA ILE A 192 -25.06 14.41 -1.70
C ILE A 192 -24.93 13.11 -2.51
N ALA A 193 -23.98 13.06 -3.45
CA ALA A 193 -23.80 11.92 -4.35
C ALA A 193 -23.13 10.71 -3.68
N GLY A 194 -22.20 10.96 -2.77
CA GLY A 194 -21.39 9.96 -2.08
C GLY A 194 -21.98 9.45 -0.77
N LYS A 195 -23.25 9.75 -0.47
CA LYS A 195 -23.93 9.24 0.73
C LYS A 195 -24.13 7.71 0.64
N ARG A 196 -23.80 7.01 1.72
CA ARG A 196 -24.19 5.61 1.93
C ARG A 196 -25.62 5.53 2.46
N LYS A 197 -26.16 4.31 2.50
CA LYS A 197 -27.51 4.05 3.02
C LYS A 197 -27.68 4.54 4.46
N ASP A 198 -26.63 4.39 5.27
CA ASP A 198 -26.65 4.73 6.69
C ASP A 198 -26.09 6.14 6.96
N ASP A 199 -25.66 6.86 5.92
CA ASP A 199 -25.18 8.24 6.05
C ASP A 199 -26.38 9.20 6.13
N HIS A 200 -26.38 10.09 7.13
CA HIS A 200 -27.34 11.18 7.20
C HIS A 200 -26.73 12.47 6.64
N VAL A 201 -27.08 12.79 5.39
CA VAL A 201 -26.68 14.03 4.71
C VAL A 201 -27.88 14.97 4.63
N ASP A 202 -27.81 16.06 5.39
CA ASP A 202 -28.79 17.15 5.33
C ASP A 202 -28.58 18.00 4.07
N VAL A 203 -29.47 17.83 3.09
CA VAL A 203 -29.41 18.48 1.77
C VAL A 203 -29.74 19.98 1.81
N ASN A 204 -30.26 20.49 2.93
CA ASN A 204 -30.60 21.92 3.06
C ASN A 204 -29.39 22.78 3.45
N LEU A 205 -28.32 22.18 3.99
CA LEU A 205 -27.09 22.89 4.37
C LEU A 205 -26.33 23.40 3.15
N SER A 206 -25.88 24.65 3.15
CA SER A 206 -24.94 25.17 2.16
C SER A 206 -23.67 24.30 2.05
N GLY A 207 -22.93 24.40 0.96
CA GLY A 207 -21.70 23.63 0.78
C GLY A 207 -20.68 23.84 1.89
N ARG A 208 -20.60 25.07 2.40
CA ARG A 208 -19.71 25.44 3.51
C ARG A 208 -20.14 24.80 4.82
N GLU A 209 -21.43 24.80 5.11
CA GLU A 209 -21.99 24.13 6.29
C GLU A 209 -21.80 22.61 6.21
N MET A 210 -22.00 22.01 5.03
CA MET A 210 -21.71 20.60 4.80
C MET A 210 -20.23 20.29 5.01
N TYR A 211 -19.32 21.09 4.46
CA TYR A 211 -17.88 20.94 4.66
C TYR A 211 -17.52 21.01 6.15
N LYS A 212 -18.00 22.05 6.85
CA LYS A 212 -17.77 22.20 8.29
C LYS A 212 -18.29 21.01 9.11
N ARG A 213 -19.39 20.39 8.69
CA ARG A 213 -20.04 19.29 9.40
C ARG A 213 -19.43 17.91 9.12
N TYR A 214 -19.10 17.63 7.86
CA TYR A 214 -18.79 16.27 7.39
C TYR A 214 -17.31 16.04 7.08
N ALA A 215 -16.53 17.09 6.82
CA ALA A 215 -15.09 16.96 6.58
C ALA A 215 -14.35 16.53 7.86
N ASP A 216 -13.07 16.21 7.71
CA ASP A 216 -12.17 15.87 8.82
C ASP A 216 -12.15 16.93 9.94
N GLY A 217 -12.28 18.20 9.58
CA GLY A 217 -12.37 19.31 10.53
C GLY A 217 -11.04 20.03 10.75
N ARG A 218 -9.90 19.43 10.35
CA ARG A 218 -8.61 20.14 10.30
C ARG A 218 -8.49 20.97 9.01
N HIS A 219 -9.30 22.03 8.91
CA HIS A 219 -9.45 22.83 7.70
C HIS A 219 -8.33 23.84 7.40
N GLU A 220 -7.31 23.94 8.25
CA GLU A 220 -6.14 24.83 8.05
C GLU A 220 -6.48 26.29 7.68
N GLY A 221 -7.49 26.85 8.33
CA GLY A 221 -7.95 28.22 8.06
C GLY A 221 -8.76 28.41 6.78
N LEU A 222 -9.10 27.35 6.03
CA LEU A 222 -9.97 27.44 4.84
C LEU A 222 -11.37 27.99 5.16
N LEU A 223 -11.89 27.70 6.36
CA LEU A 223 -13.14 28.30 6.85
C LEU A 223 -12.95 29.72 7.39
N ASP A 224 -11.73 30.27 7.43
CA ASP A 224 -11.47 31.59 8.01
C ASP A 224 -11.13 32.65 6.96
N ILE A 225 -11.08 32.27 5.68
CA ILE A 225 -10.92 33.19 4.54
C ILE A 225 -12.29 33.66 4.02
N ASN A 226 -12.30 34.82 3.38
CA ASN A 226 -13.43 35.34 2.64
C ASN A 226 -13.75 34.41 1.45
N GLU A 227 -14.92 33.80 1.50
CA GLU A 227 -15.27 32.73 0.56
C GLU A 227 -15.53 33.20 -0.87
N ASP A 228 -15.88 34.47 -1.05
CA ASP A 228 -16.12 35.08 -2.36
C ASP A 228 -14.84 35.67 -2.96
N SER A 229 -13.73 35.71 -2.21
CA SER A 229 -12.47 36.29 -2.66
C SER A 229 -11.61 35.25 -3.39
N TYR A 230 -11.48 35.42 -4.71
CA TYR A 230 -10.51 34.69 -5.53
C TYR A 230 -9.09 34.84 -4.98
N GLN A 231 -8.69 36.06 -4.63
CA GLN A 231 -7.32 36.35 -4.18
C GLN A 231 -7.01 35.66 -2.85
N GLU A 232 -7.94 35.65 -1.89
CA GLU A 232 -7.72 34.96 -0.62
C GLU A 232 -7.61 33.44 -0.81
N PHE A 233 -8.45 32.85 -1.66
CA PHE A 233 -8.35 31.42 -1.97
C PHE A 233 -7.02 31.09 -2.67
N ALA A 234 -6.62 31.89 -3.66
CA ALA A 234 -5.34 31.72 -4.36
C ALA A 234 -4.13 31.85 -3.42
N ASP A 235 -4.12 32.84 -2.53
CA ASP A 235 -3.05 33.00 -1.54
C ASP A 235 -3.05 31.90 -0.49
N TRP A 236 -4.22 31.36 -0.14
CA TRP A 236 -4.32 30.24 0.79
C TRP A 236 -3.79 28.94 0.15
N ILE A 237 -4.09 28.68 -1.13
CA ILE A 237 -3.54 27.56 -1.91
C ILE A 237 -2.01 27.67 -2.01
N ASP A 238 -1.51 28.88 -2.25
CA ASP A 238 -0.06 29.14 -2.41
C ASP A 238 0.69 29.22 -1.06
N GLY A 239 0.02 29.03 0.08
CA GLY A 239 0.62 29.11 1.40
C GLY A 239 1.04 30.52 1.85
N LYS A 240 0.53 31.57 1.19
CA LYS A 240 0.83 32.98 1.50
C LYS A 240 -0.16 33.61 2.46
N HIS A 241 -1.36 33.04 2.58
CA HIS A 241 -2.41 33.61 3.41
C HIS A 241 -2.16 33.39 4.91
N ALA A 242 -2.32 34.43 5.74
CA ALA A 242 -2.03 34.39 7.17
C ALA A 242 -2.86 33.37 7.98
N LYS A 243 -3.98 32.91 7.44
CA LYS A 243 -4.84 31.88 8.06
C LYS A 243 -4.38 30.45 7.77
N LYS A 244 -3.50 30.25 6.77
CA LYS A 244 -3.04 28.93 6.39
C LYS A 244 -2.10 28.37 7.45
N THR A 245 -2.37 27.15 7.90
CA THR A 245 -1.49 26.35 8.76
C THR A 245 -0.98 25.11 7.99
N SER A 246 -0.07 24.33 8.57
CA SER A 246 0.63 23.23 7.87
C SER A 246 0.31 21.80 8.36
N ASP A 247 -0.51 21.63 9.40
CA ASP A 247 -0.71 20.35 10.10
C ASP A 247 -2.14 19.76 9.97
N GLY A 248 -2.91 20.19 8.98
CA GLY A 248 -4.30 19.78 8.78
C GLY A 248 -4.59 19.10 7.45
N HIS A 249 -5.84 18.66 7.29
CA HIS A 249 -6.32 17.88 6.16
C HIS A 249 -7.52 18.59 5.50
N PRO A 250 -7.33 19.77 4.90
CA PRO A 250 -8.44 20.59 4.38
C PRO A 250 -9.16 19.96 3.18
N TRP A 251 -8.55 18.95 2.57
CA TRP A 251 -9.11 18.24 1.43
C TRP A 251 -9.88 16.99 1.83
N GLU A 252 -9.73 16.50 3.06
CA GLU A 252 -10.37 15.28 3.55
C GLU A 252 -11.87 15.52 3.80
N ILE A 253 -12.65 15.45 2.72
CA ILE A 253 -14.10 15.66 2.76
C ILE A 253 -14.83 14.46 3.34
N LYS A 254 -14.27 13.24 3.29
CA LYS A 254 -14.87 12.08 3.95
C LYS A 254 -13.85 11.38 4.84
N ARG A 255 -14.09 11.45 6.15
CA ARG A 255 -13.22 10.86 7.18
C ARG A 255 -12.92 9.39 6.93
N GLY A 256 -11.68 9.01 7.18
CA GLY A 256 -11.24 7.63 7.18
C GLY A 256 -9.85 7.46 7.78
N GLY A 257 -9.41 6.20 7.93
CA GLY A 257 -8.00 5.94 8.19
C GLY A 257 -7.13 6.35 6.99
N ASN A 258 -5.81 6.25 7.12
CA ASN A 258 -4.84 6.70 6.12
C ASN A 258 -5.02 6.08 4.70
N THR A 259 -5.85 5.05 4.55
CA THR A 259 -6.18 4.40 3.26
C THR A 259 -7.65 4.52 2.86
N THR A 260 -8.53 5.05 3.72
CA THR A 260 -9.99 4.99 3.53
C THR A 260 -10.67 6.35 3.56
N HIS A 261 -9.93 7.44 3.72
CA HIS A 261 -10.49 8.76 3.50
C HIS A 261 -10.77 9.02 2.01
N ILE A 262 -11.60 10.02 1.74
CA ILE A 262 -11.78 10.58 0.39
C ILE A 262 -11.42 12.05 0.46
N ASP A 263 -10.47 12.45 -0.38
CA ASP A 263 -10.07 13.83 -0.53
C ASP A 263 -10.66 14.45 -1.79
N LEU A 264 -11.10 15.70 -1.70
CA LEU A 264 -11.32 16.57 -2.85
C LEU A 264 -10.21 17.61 -2.85
N SER A 265 -9.09 17.27 -3.49
CA SER A 265 -7.89 18.09 -3.48
C SER A 265 -7.98 19.23 -4.48
N VAL A 266 -7.45 20.39 -4.10
CA VAL A 266 -7.21 21.51 -5.02
C VAL A 266 -5.73 21.88 -5.00
N PHE A 267 -5.11 21.96 -6.17
CA PHE A 267 -3.68 22.30 -6.30
C PHE A 267 -3.37 22.99 -7.63
N ARG A 268 -2.18 23.57 -7.74
CA ARG A 268 -1.72 24.21 -8.98
C ARG A 268 -1.39 23.16 -10.05
N PRO A 269 -1.75 23.37 -11.34
CA PRO A 269 -1.43 22.42 -12.41
C PRO A 269 0.06 22.10 -12.54
N HIS A 270 0.92 23.06 -12.19
CA HIS A 270 2.37 22.90 -12.17
C HIS A 270 2.95 23.67 -11.00
N PHE A 271 3.98 23.13 -10.33
CA PHE A 271 4.57 23.73 -9.13
C PHE A 271 5.12 25.15 -9.35
N SER A 272 5.51 25.49 -10.58
CA SER A 272 6.00 26.82 -10.96
C SER A 272 4.92 27.74 -11.55
N ARG A 273 3.71 27.26 -11.81
CA ARG A 273 2.60 28.06 -12.35
C ARG A 273 1.68 28.51 -11.21
N LYS A 274 1.39 29.81 -11.17
CA LYS A 274 0.44 30.43 -10.21
C LYS A 274 -0.98 30.58 -10.78
N GLU A 275 -1.21 30.09 -11.98
CA GLU A 275 -2.47 30.23 -12.70
C GLU A 275 -3.19 28.88 -12.77
N GLY A 276 -4.51 28.95 -12.62
CA GLY A 276 -5.38 27.79 -12.63
C GLY A 276 -5.33 26.95 -11.36
N PHE A 277 -6.31 26.06 -11.26
CA PHE A 277 -6.52 25.12 -10.17
C PHE A 277 -6.97 23.79 -10.75
N VAL A 278 -6.26 22.72 -10.41
CA VAL A 278 -6.73 21.35 -10.62
C VAL A 278 -7.61 20.98 -9.44
N ILE A 279 -8.79 20.46 -9.73
CA ILE A 279 -9.67 19.85 -8.73
C ILE A 279 -9.64 18.33 -8.98
N GLU A 280 -9.31 17.55 -7.95
CA GLU A 280 -9.13 16.10 -8.08
C GLU A 280 -9.74 15.36 -6.89
N LEU A 281 -10.59 14.38 -7.19
CA LEU A 281 -11.05 13.40 -6.19
C LEU A 281 -10.01 12.30 -6.00
N ARG A 282 -9.65 12.03 -4.73
CA ARG A 282 -8.77 10.93 -4.33
C ARG A 282 -9.49 10.03 -3.35
N GLY A 283 -9.59 8.75 -3.66
CA GLY A 283 -10.35 7.81 -2.85
C GLY A 283 -10.33 6.40 -3.44
N GLY A 284 -9.13 5.85 -3.60
CA GLY A 284 -8.89 4.62 -4.36
C GLY A 284 -9.12 3.30 -3.61
N SER A 285 -9.40 3.32 -2.30
CA SER A 285 -9.64 2.07 -1.56
C SER A 285 -10.89 1.36 -2.03
N LEU A 286 -10.83 0.02 -2.05
CA LEU A 286 -11.93 -0.82 -2.55
C LEU A 286 -13.27 -0.49 -1.91
N GLY A 287 -13.30 -0.34 -0.58
CA GLY A 287 -14.52 -0.03 0.17
C GLY A 287 -15.03 1.40 0.02
N ARG A 288 -14.32 2.30 -0.68
CA ARG A 288 -14.71 3.71 -0.89
C ARG A 288 -14.88 4.07 -2.37
N LEU A 289 -14.26 3.31 -3.27
CA LEU A 289 -14.16 3.67 -4.68
C LEU A 289 -15.53 3.88 -5.36
N LYS A 290 -16.55 3.10 -4.98
CA LYS A 290 -17.93 3.34 -5.45
C LYS A 290 -18.40 4.76 -5.17
N GLU A 291 -18.18 5.25 -3.94
CA GLU A 291 -18.58 6.60 -3.55
C GLU A 291 -17.76 7.63 -4.31
N THR A 292 -16.44 7.43 -4.41
CA THR A 292 -15.55 8.33 -5.14
C THR A 292 -15.98 8.49 -6.60
N ILE A 293 -16.33 7.39 -7.28
CA ILE A 293 -16.82 7.43 -8.67
C ILE A 293 -18.18 8.15 -8.74
N LYS A 294 -19.09 7.92 -7.80
CA LYS A 294 -20.38 8.63 -7.76
C LYS A 294 -20.23 10.13 -7.54
N MET A 295 -19.33 10.53 -6.64
CA MET A 295 -18.98 11.93 -6.42
C MET A 295 -18.45 12.55 -7.70
N PHE A 296 -17.50 11.87 -8.36
CA PHE A 296 -16.94 12.32 -9.64
C PHE A 296 -18.01 12.49 -10.71
N LEU A 297 -18.84 11.47 -10.96
CA LEU A 297 -19.89 11.52 -11.98
C LEU A 297 -20.92 12.62 -11.69
N ALA A 298 -21.26 12.88 -10.43
CA ALA A 298 -22.20 13.95 -10.08
C ALA A 298 -21.62 15.36 -10.32
N ILE A 299 -20.33 15.56 -10.03
CA ILE A 299 -19.64 16.83 -10.32
C ILE A 299 -19.50 17.02 -11.83
N TYR A 300 -19.16 15.95 -12.55
CA TYR A 300 -19.14 15.94 -14.02
C TYR A 300 -20.51 16.29 -14.61
N ASP A 301 -21.59 15.73 -14.07
CA ASP A 301 -22.97 16.00 -14.50
C ASP A 301 -23.42 17.44 -14.22
N ALA A 302 -22.83 18.08 -13.21
CA ALA A 302 -22.98 19.51 -12.95
C ALA A 302 -22.16 20.40 -13.90
N SER A 303 -21.48 19.82 -14.90
CA SER A 303 -20.62 20.52 -15.87
C SER A 303 -19.47 21.31 -15.21
N LEU A 304 -18.98 20.84 -14.05
CA LEU A 304 -17.86 21.44 -13.34
C LEU A 304 -16.55 20.73 -13.70
N PRO A 305 -15.43 21.46 -13.86
CA PRO A 305 -14.12 20.85 -14.07
C PRO A 305 -13.73 19.94 -12.90
N ILE A 306 -13.38 18.68 -13.18
CA ILE A 306 -13.01 17.69 -12.16
C ILE A 306 -12.13 16.59 -12.74
N SER A 307 -11.12 16.16 -11.98
CA SER A 307 -10.36 14.93 -12.21
C SER A 307 -10.62 13.91 -11.08
N ILE A 308 -10.16 12.68 -11.29
CA ILE A 308 -10.10 11.64 -10.27
C ILE A 308 -8.73 10.98 -10.33
N SER A 309 -8.14 10.65 -9.18
CA SER A 309 -6.83 10.00 -9.12
C SER A 309 -6.87 8.60 -9.75
N ASP A 310 -5.86 8.27 -10.55
CA ASP A 310 -5.70 6.97 -11.23
C ASP A 310 -6.93 6.52 -12.03
N PRO A 311 -7.37 7.31 -13.03
CA PRO A 311 -8.57 6.98 -13.81
C PRO A 311 -8.43 5.67 -14.58
N GLU A 312 -7.22 5.36 -15.07
CA GLU A 312 -6.95 4.11 -15.78
C GLU A 312 -7.00 2.90 -14.85
N GLY A 313 -6.42 2.99 -13.65
CA GLY A 313 -6.54 1.93 -12.65
C GLY A 313 -7.99 1.65 -12.25
N ILE A 314 -8.80 2.69 -12.11
CA ILE A 314 -10.24 2.54 -11.85
C ILE A 314 -10.93 1.82 -13.03
N ARG A 315 -10.62 2.20 -14.27
CA ARG A 315 -11.12 1.52 -15.47
C ARG A 315 -10.73 0.04 -15.48
N MET A 316 -9.46 -0.28 -15.21
CA MET A 316 -8.98 -1.66 -15.14
C MET A 316 -9.77 -2.48 -14.11
N ARG A 317 -10.02 -1.93 -12.91
CA ARG A 317 -10.78 -2.62 -11.85
C ARG A 317 -12.25 -2.85 -12.19
N LEU A 318 -12.88 -1.88 -12.87
CA LEU A 318 -14.24 -2.02 -13.38
C LEU A 318 -14.32 -3.13 -14.45
N LEU A 319 -13.29 -3.26 -15.29
CA LEU A 319 -13.18 -4.27 -16.33
C LEU A 319 -12.58 -5.60 -15.86
N ALA A 320 -12.10 -5.67 -14.61
CA ALA A 320 -11.33 -6.80 -14.06
C ALA A 320 -10.05 -7.14 -14.88
N GLN A 321 -9.42 -6.11 -15.44
CA GLN A 321 -8.15 -6.17 -16.17
C GLN A 321 -6.94 -5.95 -15.27
N ASP A 322 -7.17 -5.59 -14.01
CA ASP A 322 -6.18 -5.49 -12.95
C ASP A 322 -5.77 -6.88 -12.42
N ASN A 323 -4.73 -6.90 -11.56
CA ASN A 323 -4.30 -8.10 -10.86
C ASN A 323 -4.69 -8.05 -9.38
N ILE A 324 -4.92 -9.23 -8.80
CA ILE A 324 -4.94 -9.46 -7.37
C ILE A 324 -3.56 -9.94 -6.93
N GLY A 325 -3.00 -9.30 -5.91
CA GLY A 325 -1.75 -9.72 -5.30
C GLY A 325 -2.00 -10.89 -4.35
N ILE A 326 -1.18 -11.93 -4.47
CA ILE A 326 -1.05 -13.00 -3.49
C ILE A 326 0.10 -12.62 -2.58
N ILE A 327 -0.15 -12.51 -1.28
CA ILE A 327 0.88 -12.18 -0.30
C ILE A 327 1.15 -13.36 0.66
N PRO A 328 2.35 -13.43 1.25
CA PRO A 328 2.67 -14.40 2.29
C PRO A 328 1.72 -14.30 3.50
N CYS A 329 1.44 -15.45 4.13
CA CYS A 329 0.55 -15.54 5.29
C CYS A 329 1.04 -14.80 6.55
N TYR A 330 2.31 -14.40 6.59
CA TYR A 330 2.91 -13.62 7.68
C TYR A 330 2.84 -12.10 7.43
N GLU A 331 2.41 -11.66 6.25
CA GLU A 331 2.30 -10.24 5.92
C GLU A 331 0.94 -9.67 6.34
N SER A 332 0.91 -8.37 6.65
CA SER A 332 -0.35 -7.67 6.87
C SER A 332 -1.03 -7.34 5.55
N LEU A 333 -2.35 -7.57 5.44
CA LEU A 333 -3.15 -7.09 4.31
C LEU A 333 -3.15 -5.54 4.21
N HIS A 334 -2.89 -4.85 5.32
CA HIS A 334 -2.88 -3.38 5.33
C HIS A 334 -1.74 -2.83 4.47
N ARG A 335 -2.10 -2.19 3.34
CA ARG A 335 -1.18 -1.60 2.36
C ARG A 335 -0.26 -2.61 1.65
N ALA A 336 -0.53 -3.90 1.74
CA ALA A 336 0.32 -4.92 1.13
C ALA A 336 0.37 -4.83 -0.40
N ASN A 337 -0.60 -4.16 -1.04
CA ASN A 337 -0.54 -3.87 -2.47
C ASN A 337 0.70 -3.02 -2.84
N GLN A 338 1.27 -2.25 -1.91
CA GLN A 338 2.48 -1.45 -2.11
C GLN A 338 3.76 -2.28 -2.27
N TYR A 339 3.75 -3.58 -1.94
CA TYR A 339 4.87 -4.48 -2.23
C TYR A 339 5.00 -4.82 -3.71
N PHE A 340 3.96 -4.56 -4.49
CA PHE A 340 3.95 -4.80 -5.93
C PHE A 340 4.33 -3.52 -6.68
N LYS A 341 5.09 -3.70 -7.76
CA LYS A 341 5.41 -2.61 -8.68
C LYS A 341 4.14 -2.10 -9.35
N GLU A 342 4.14 -0.80 -9.68
CA GLU A 342 2.97 -0.12 -10.27
C GLU A 342 2.52 -0.73 -11.61
N ASP A 343 3.47 -1.22 -12.42
CA ASP A 343 3.23 -1.89 -13.70
C ASP A 343 2.47 -3.23 -13.57
N LYS A 344 2.31 -3.74 -12.34
CA LYS A 344 1.52 -4.94 -12.06
C LYS A 344 0.05 -4.63 -11.81
N HIS A 345 -0.33 -3.36 -11.66
CA HIS A 345 -1.71 -2.94 -11.47
C HIS A 345 -2.42 -3.73 -10.35
N VAL A 346 -1.75 -3.85 -9.20
CA VAL A 346 -2.28 -4.55 -8.01
C VAL A 346 -2.93 -3.53 -7.08
N TYR A 347 -4.25 -3.61 -6.94
CA TYR A 347 -5.04 -2.71 -6.09
C TYR A 347 -5.61 -3.39 -4.85
N ASP A 348 -5.63 -4.73 -4.86
CA ASP A 348 -6.15 -5.54 -3.77
C ASP A 348 -5.30 -6.80 -3.62
N VAL A 349 -5.28 -7.33 -2.41
CA VAL A 349 -4.42 -8.45 -2.02
C VAL A 349 -5.18 -9.46 -1.18
N ILE A 350 -4.80 -10.73 -1.32
CA ILE A 350 -5.32 -11.84 -0.53
C ILE A 350 -4.18 -12.76 -0.11
N TYR A 351 -4.41 -13.59 0.89
CA TYR A 351 -3.51 -14.69 1.17
C TYR A 351 -3.73 -15.83 0.18
N TYR A 352 -2.68 -16.59 -0.11
CA TYR A 352 -2.82 -17.81 -0.92
C TYR A 352 -3.83 -18.80 -0.29
N ASP A 353 -3.92 -18.80 1.04
CA ASP A 353 -4.83 -19.68 1.78
C ASP A 353 -6.31 -19.31 1.61
N ASP A 354 -6.62 -18.04 1.35
CA ASP A 354 -7.96 -17.54 1.07
C ASP A 354 -8.53 -18.10 -0.25
N LEU A 355 -7.67 -18.64 -1.12
CA LEU A 355 -8.13 -19.32 -2.33
C LEU A 355 -8.96 -20.58 -2.03
N GLY A 356 -8.81 -21.16 -0.83
CA GLY A 356 -9.61 -22.30 -0.35
C GLY A 356 -9.68 -23.46 -1.35
N ILE A 357 -10.89 -23.89 -1.66
CA ILE A 357 -11.17 -24.99 -2.60
C ILE A 357 -10.72 -24.69 -4.05
N TYR A 358 -10.50 -23.43 -4.40
CA TYR A 358 -10.13 -23.01 -5.75
C TYR A 358 -8.61 -23.00 -5.99
N LYS A 359 -7.79 -23.29 -4.97
CA LYS A 359 -6.32 -23.34 -5.08
C LYS A 359 -5.84 -24.13 -6.30
N ARG A 360 -6.36 -25.35 -6.51
CA ARG A 360 -5.93 -26.22 -7.63
C ARG A 360 -6.23 -25.61 -9.00
N ARG A 361 -7.33 -24.86 -9.12
CA ARG A 361 -7.74 -24.22 -10.38
C ARG A 361 -6.91 -22.96 -10.66
N ILE A 362 -6.56 -22.21 -9.62
CA ILE A 362 -5.98 -20.86 -9.75
C ILE A 362 -4.45 -20.90 -9.74
N THR A 363 -3.84 -21.78 -8.96
CA THR A 363 -2.37 -21.86 -8.80
C THR A 363 -1.60 -21.90 -10.12
N PRO A 364 -2.02 -22.64 -11.17
CA PRO A 364 -1.33 -22.65 -12.46
C PRO A 364 -1.28 -21.29 -13.17
N PHE A 365 -2.16 -20.36 -12.79
CA PHE A 365 -2.27 -19.01 -13.36
C PHE A 365 -1.66 -17.93 -12.48
N ILE A 366 -1.08 -18.29 -11.33
CA ILE A 366 -0.36 -17.35 -10.48
C ILE A 366 1.05 -17.16 -11.05
N SER A 367 1.39 -15.92 -11.38
CA SER A 367 2.75 -15.51 -11.68
C SER A 367 3.45 -15.18 -10.37
N TRP A 368 4.29 -16.10 -9.88
CA TRP A 368 5.03 -15.92 -8.63
C TRP A 368 6.20 -14.97 -8.78
N GLU A 369 6.41 -14.12 -7.78
CA GLU A 369 7.62 -13.30 -7.69
C GLU A 369 8.86 -14.18 -7.52
N PRO A 370 10.01 -13.78 -8.09
CA PRO A 370 11.25 -14.50 -7.88
C PRO A 370 11.65 -14.48 -6.40
N LEU A 371 11.98 -15.65 -5.85
CA LEU A 371 12.60 -15.73 -4.52
C LEU A 371 14.06 -15.25 -4.58
N PRO A 372 14.58 -14.68 -3.48
CA PRO A 372 15.97 -14.23 -3.40
C PRO A 372 16.94 -15.37 -3.72
N LEU A 373 17.99 -15.03 -4.48
CA LEU A 373 19.08 -15.94 -4.78
C LEU A 373 20.23 -15.69 -3.82
N LEU A 374 20.71 -16.74 -3.17
CA LEU A 374 21.89 -16.68 -2.31
C LEU A 374 23.10 -17.26 -3.05
N LYS A 375 24.05 -16.40 -3.42
CA LYS A 375 25.27 -16.77 -4.15
C LYS A 375 26.51 -16.45 -3.29
N PRO A 376 27.53 -17.33 -3.22
CA PRO A 376 28.83 -16.98 -2.65
C PRO A 376 29.52 -15.88 -3.48
N ILE A 377 30.22 -14.97 -2.80
CA ILE A 377 31.14 -14.01 -3.43
C ILE A 377 32.39 -14.78 -3.85
N ASP A 378 32.80 -14.60 -5.10
CA ASP A 378 33.96 -15.26 -5.70
C ASP A 378 35.30 -14.78 -5.10
#